data_AF-A0A7I8JRY2-F1
#
_entry.id   AF-A0A7I8JRY2-F1
#
_cell.length_a   1.000
_cell.length_b   1.000
_cell.length_c   1.000
_cell.angle_alpha   90.00
_cell.angle_beta   90.00
_cell.angle_gamma   90.00
#
_symmetry.space_group_name_H-M   'P 1'
#
loop_
_entity.id
_entity.type
_entity.pdbx_description
1 polymer ?
#
loop_
_entity_poly.entity_id
_entity_poly.type
_entity_poly.pdbx_seq_one_letter_code
_entity_poly.pdbx_strand_id
1 'polypeptide(L)'
;MESKFFRFLKVVGVGYKARAEAEGRLLLLKLGYSHEVELTVPPAVRVFCFQAQRDLLYRHRQAAGAPVRRHCPQLQAPEVYKGKGIMYLDEVIKKKQGKKSK
;
A
#
# COMPACT_ATOMS: atom_id res chain seq x y z
N MET A 1 -23.22 -12.30 -11.22
CA MET A 1 -22.16 -11.48 -11.84
C MET A 1 -21.06 -11.27 -10.83
N GLU A 2 -19.82 -11.67 -11.13
CA GLU A 2 -18.69 -11.42 -10.23
C GLU A 2 -18.26 -9.96 -10.29
N SER A 3 -18.55 -9.21 -9.24
CA SER A 3 -18.07 -7.84 -9.07
C SER A 3 -16.56 -7.87 -8.82
N LYS A 4 -15.77 -7.39 -9.79
CA LYS A 4 -14.33 -7.16 -9.63
C LYS A 4 -14.14 -5.87 -8.84
N PHE A 5 -13.47 -5.95 -7.69
CA PHE A 5 -13.24 -4.79 -6.84
C PHE A 5 -11.86 -4.21 -7.08
N PHE A 6 -11.81 -2.88 -7.21
CA PHE A 6 -10.60 -2.09 -7.35
C PHE A 6 -10.41 -1.25 -6.11
N ARG A 7 -9.19 -1.25 -5.57
CA ARG A 7 -8.80 -0.34 -4.48
C ARG A 7 -7.48 0.31 -4.78
N PHE A 8 -7.42 1.60 -4.56
CA PHE A 8 -6.21 2.39 -4.69
C PHE A 8 -5.54 2.54 -3.32
N LEU A 9 -4.25 2.23 -3.27
CA LEU A 9 -3.38 2.48 -2.14
C LEU A 9 -2.33 3.50 -2.57
N LYS A 10 -1.98 4.36 -1.63
CA LYS A 10 -0.99 5.40 -1.81
C LYS A 10 0.15 5.17 -0.83
N VAL A 11 1.37 5.19 -1.35
CA VAL A 11 2.61 5.13 -0.58
C VAL A 11 3.09 6.55 -0.38
N VAL A 12 3.04 7.03 0.86
CA VAL A 12 3.45 8.37 1.25
C VAL A 12 4.75 8.30 2.03
N GLY A 13 5.80 8.94 1.56
CA GLY A 13 7.09 8.96 2.23
C GLY A 13 8.22 9.34 1.29
N VAL A 14 9.21 10.05 1.79
CA VAL A 14 10.44 10.34 1.04
C VAL A 14 11.30 9.08 1.04
N GLY A 15 11.68 8.59 -0.14
CA GLY A 15 12.45 7.35 -0.30
C GLY A 15 11.61 6.08 -0.30
N TYR A 16 10.29 6.17 -0.08
CA TYR A 16 9.40 5.02 -0.17
C TYR A 16 9.05 4.73 -1.62
N LYS A 17 9.19 3.47 -2.01
CA LYS A 17 8.93 3.00 -3.37
C LYS A 17 8.23 1.66 -3.32
N ALA A 18 7.28 1.47 -4.21
CA ALA A 18 6.65 0.19 -4.44
C ALA A 18 6.86 -0.24 -5.90
N ARG A 19 7.24 -1.50 -6.07
CA ARG A 19 7.49 -2.13 -7.37
C ARG A 19 6.63 -3.38 -7.44
N ALA A 20 5.73 -3.43 -8.42
CA ALA A 20 5.03 -4.66 -8.75
C ALA A 20 5.72 -5.30 -9.96
N GLU A 21 5.86 -6.62 -9.95
CA GLU A 21 6.30 -7.35 -11.14
C GLU A 21 5.27 -7.29 -12.26
N ALA A 22 5.71 -7.50 -13.49
CA ALA A 22 4.84 -7.47 -14.68
C ALA A 22 3.68 -8.47 -14.59
N GLU A 23 3.86 -9.59 -13.88
CA GLU A 23 2.79 -10.58 -13.64
C GLU A 23 1.79 -10.16 -12.54
N GLY A 24 2.11 -9.12 -11.76
CA GLY A 24 1.26 -8.63 -10.67
C GLY A 24 1.11 -9.60 -9.49
N ARG A 25 2.02 -10.58 -9.39
CA ARG A 25 2.07 -11.63 -8.35
C ARG A 25 3.06 -11.34 -7.24
N LEU A 26 4.12 -10.58 -7.53
CA LEU A 26 5.10 -10.14 -6.54
C LEU A 26 5.04 -8.63 -6.36
N LEU A 27 5.02 -8.20 -5.10
CA LEU A 27 5.09 -6.80 -4.72
C LEU A 27 6.34 -6.58 -3.86
N LEU A 28 7.25 -5.76 -4.35
CA LEU A 28 8.48 -5.33 -3.69
C LEU A 28 8.26 -3.93 -3.09
N LEU A 29 8.49 -3.80 -1.79
CA LEU A 29 8.26 -2.56 -1.04
C LEU A 29 9.56 -2.08 -0.38
N LYS A 30 9.98 -0.87 -0.74
CA LYS A 30 11.07 -0.15 -0.07
C LYS A 30 10.46 0.88 0.88
N LEU A 31 10.37 0.52 2.16
CA LEU A 31 9.68 1.32 3.21
C LEU A 31 10.65 1.92 4.24
N GLY A 32 11.95 1.97 3.91
CA GLY A 32 13.00 2.47 4.81
C GLY A 32 13.65 1.40 5.69
N TYR A 33 13.32 0.12 5.49
CA TYR A 33 14.11 -1.00 5.99
C TYR A 33 15.43 -1.12 5.22
N SER A 34 16.42 -1.80 5.82
CA SER A 34 17.72 -2.06 5.18
C SER A 34 17.61 -2.96 3.95
N HIS A 35 16.60 -3.82 3.90
CA HIS A 35 16.29 -4.69 2.77
C HIS A 35 14.90 -4.36 2.21
N GLU A 36 14.64 -4.79 0.97
CA GLU A 36 13.32 -4.66 0.36
C GLU A 36 12.39 -5.73 0.92
N VAL A 37 11.13 -5.36 1.17
CA VAL A 37 10.11 -6.28 1.66
C VAL A 37 9.41 -6.89 0.46
N GLU A 38 9.56 -8.20 0.29
CA GLU A 38 8.91 -8.96 -0.77
C GLU A 38 7.59 -9.53 -0.27
N LEU A 39 6.52 -9.30 -1.03
CA LEU A 39 5.18 -9.77 -0.68
C LEU A 39 4.57 -10.54 -1.84
N THR A 40 4.43 -11.84 -1.66
CA THR A 40 3.81 -12.74 -2.62
C THR A 40 2.29 -12.59 -2.54
N VAL A 41 1.69 -12.20 -3.64
CA VAL A 41 0.26 -11.95 -3.77
C VAL A 41 -0.41 -13.24 -4.27
N PRO A 42 -1.48 -13.73 -3.61
CA PRO A 42 -2.22 -14.90 -4.06
C PRO A 42 -2.86 -14.67 -5.44
N PRO A 43 -3.05 -15.73 -6.26
CA PRO A 43 -3.49 -15.62 -7.66
C PRO A 43 -4.86 -14.97 -7.86
N ALA A 44 -5.68 -14.92 -6.81
CA ALA A 44 -6.99 -14.27 -6.82
C ALA A 44 -6.92 -12.73 -6.70
N VAL A 45 -5.72 -12.17 -6.51
CA VAL A 45 -5.46 -10.74 -6.40
C VAL A 45 -4.38 -10.37 -7.42
N ARG A 46 -4.56 -9.25 -8.11
CA ARG A 46 -3.52 -8.65 -8.96
C ARG A 46 -3.17 -7.28 -8.45
N VAL A 47 -1.87 -6.98 -8.39
CA VAL A 47 -1.35 -5.68 -8.00
C VAL A 47 -0.71 -5.02 -9.21
N PHE A 48 -1.07 -3.76 -9.42
CA PHE A 48 -0.49 -2.92 -10.45
C PHE A 48 0.08 -1.68 -9.78
N CYS A 49 1.27 -1.27 -10.20
CA CYS A 49 1.87 -0.02 -9.75
C CYS A 49 1.72 1.04 -10.85
N PHE A 50 1.03 2.13 -10.53
CA PHE A 50 0.84 3.29 -11.39
C PHE A 50 1.71 4.45 -10.86
N GLN A 51 2.12 5.36 -11.74
CA GLN A 51 2.89 6.59 -11.49
C GLN A 51 4.00 6.52 -10.41
N ALA A 52 5.26 6.76 -10.83
CA ALA A 52 6.39 7.08 -9.96
C ALA A 52 6.62 6.16 -8.74
N GLN A 53 6.10 4.92 -8.76
CA GLN A 53 6.24 3.93 -7.68
C GLN A 53 5.52 4.28 -6.38
N ARG A 54 4.46 5.10 -6.44
CA ARG A 54 3.72 5.56 -5.25
C ARG A 54 2.26 5.14 -5.20
N ASP A 55 1.62 4.92 -6.34
CA ASP A 55 0.20 4.54 -6.38
C ASP A 55 0.07 3.06 -6.76
N LEU A 56 -0.65 2.29 -5.94
CA LEU A 56 -0.90 0.87 -6.14
C LEU A 56 -2.39 0.64 -6.36
N LEU A 57 -2.71 -0.14 -7.38
CA LEU A 57 -4.06 -0.63 -7.64
C LEU A 57 -4.14 -2.12 -7.34
N TYR A 58 -5.06 -2.50 -6.46
CA TYR A 58 -5.38 -3.89 -6.17
C TYR A 58 -6.69 -4.25 -6.84
N ARG A 59 -6.64 -5.27 -7.70
CA ARG A 59 -7.82 -5.95 -8.25
C ARG A 59 -8.03 -7.25 -7.48
N HIS A 60 -9.20 -7.46 -6.88
CA HIS A 60 -9.51 -8.68 -6.13
C HIS A 60 -10.96 -9.16 -6.33
N ARG A 61 -11.17 -10.47 -6.16
CA ARG A 61 -12.49 -11.08 -5.94
C ARG A 61 -12.80 -11.03 -4.44
N GLN A 62 -14.04 -10.65 -4.09
CA GLN A 62 -14.47 -10.27 -2.73
C GLN A 62 -13.97 -11.20 -1.61
N ALA A 63 -14.09 -12.52 -1.77
CA ALA A 63 -13.73 -13.50 -0.74
C ALA A 63 -12.21 -13.70 -0.57
N ALA A 64 -11.42 -13.57 -1.63
CA ALA A 64 -9.99 -13.91 -1.62
C ALA A 64 -9.06 -12.71 -1.40
N GLY A 65 -9.58 -11.48 -1.51
CA GLY A 65 -8.80 -10.25 -1.32
C GLY A 65 -8.62 -9.79 0.13
N ALA A 66 -9.34 -10.38 1.09
CA ALA A 66 -9.31 -9.97 2.49
C ALA A 66 -7.92 -10.00 3.16
N PRO A 67 -7.07 -11.03 2.99
CA PRO A 67 -5.76 -11.06 3.64
C PRO A 67 -4.82 -10.00 3.06
N VAL A 68 -4.71 -9.90 1.73
CA VAL A 68 -3.81 -8.94 1.07
C VAL A 68 -4.20 -7.49 1.40
N ARG A 69 -5.51 -7.21 1.42
CA ARG A 69 -6.06 -5.90 1.81
C ARG A 69 -5.65 -5.50 3.24
N ARG A 70 -5.53 -6.46 4.17
CA ARG A 70 -5.14 -6.18 5.55
C ARG A 70 -3.61 -6.09 5.70
N HIS A 71 -2.86 -6.93 5.02
CA HIS A 71 -1.42 -7.04 5.23
C HIS A 71 -0.62 -5.83 4.72
N CYS A 72 -0.93 -5.24 3.56
CA CYS A 72 -0.11 -4.14 3.04
C CYS A 72 -0.13 -2.87 3.93
N PRO A 73 -1.28 -2.36 4.41
CA PRO A 73 -1.31 -1.25 5.37
C PRO A 73 -0.68 -1.60 6.74
N GLN A 74 -0.67 -2.88 7.13
CA GLN A 74 -0.05 -3.31 8.38
C GLN A 74 1.48 -3.23 8.36
N LEU A 75 2.12 -3.41 7.19
CA LEU A 75 3.58 -3.34 7.08
C LEU A 75 4.13 -1.97 7.47
N GLN A 76 3.46 -0.90 7.07
CA GLN A 76 3.86 0.46 7.38
C GLN A 76 2.60 1.33 7.50
N ALA A 77 1.98 1.26 8.67
CA ALA A 77 0.79 2.05 8.96
C ALA A 77 1.09 3.55 8.83
N PRO A 78 0.12 4.36 8.37
CA PRO A 78 0.33 5.79 8.22
C PRO A 78 0.63 6.46 9.57
N GLU A 79 1.76 7.15 9.65
CA GLU A 79 2.17 7.88 10.85
C GLU A 79 1.17 8.99 11.22
N VAL A 80 0.86 9.11 12.51
CA VAL A 80 -0.11 10.07 13.05
C VAL A 80 0.35 11.55 12.91
N TYR A 81 1.62 11.82 12.64
CA TYR A 81 2.11 13.21 12.48
C TYR A 81 2.23 13.61 11.01
N LYS A 82 3.10 12.93 10.27
CA LYS A 82 3.43 13.27 8.87
C LYS A 82 2.64 12.44 7.84
N GLY A 83 1.87 11.44 8.28
CA GLY A 83 1.13 10.55 7.38
C GLY A 83 2.03 9.70 6.50
N LYS A 84 3.28 9.43 6.89
CA LYS A 84 4.16 8.54 6.11
C LYS A 84 3.71 7.10 6.31
N GLY A 85 3.65 6.32 5.24
CA GLY A 85 3.19 4.94 5.26
C GLY A 85 2.33 4.59 4.05
N ILE A 86 1.67 3.46 4.10
CA ILE A 86 0.76 2.96 3.08
C ILE A 86 -0.68 3.22 3.56
N MET A 87 -1.44 3.98 2.78
CA MET A 87 -2.83 4.34 3.10
C MET A 87 -3.74 4.05 1.92
N TYR A 88 -5.04 3.91 2.16
CA TYR A 88 -6.02 3.93 1.08
C TYR A 88 -6.24 5.35 0.59
N LEU A 89 -6.56 5.50 -0.70
CA LEU A 89 -6.83 6.83 -1.28
C LEU A 89 -8.02 7.52 -0.58
N ASP A 90 -9.03 6.74 -0.20
CA ASP A 90 -10.26 7.23 0.45
C ASP A 90 -10.15 7.29 1.99
N GLU A 91 -8.99 6.96 2.59
CA GLU A 91 -8.84 6.91 4.05
C GLU A 91 -8.38 8.24 4.64
N VAL A 92 -9.12 8.75 5.62
CA VAL A 92 -8.80 10.00 6.32
C VAL A 92 -7.94 9.70 7.54
N ILE A 93 -6.66 10.10 7.47
CA ILE A 93 -5.73 9.97 8.60
C ILE A 93 -5.86 11.17 9.53
N LYS A 94 -6.23 10.91 10.80
CA LYS A 94 -6.24 11.93 11.85
C LYS A 94 -4.82 12.33 12.20
N LYS A 95 -4.40 13.52 11.76
CA LYS A 95 -3.07 14.05 12.05
C LYS A 95 -3.03 14.74 13.42
N LYS A 96 -2.04 14.42 14.25
CA LYS A 96 -1.73 15.18 15.46
C LYS A 96 -0.73 16.29 15.11
N GLN A 97 -0.94 17.47 15.70
CA GLN A 97 0.06 18.53 15.62
C GLN A 97 1.30 18.10 16.41
N GLY A 98 2.48 18.30 15.82
CA GLY A 98 3.74 18.10 16.52
C GLY A 98 3.87 19.06 17.71
N LYS A 99 4.87 18.80 18.56
CA LYS A 99 5.20 19.73 19.65
C LYS A 99 5.53 21.09 19.03
N LYS A 100 4.77 22.13 19.38
CA LYS A 100 5.12 23.52 19.07
C LYS A 100 6.36 23.86 19.91
N SER A 101 7.54 23.68 19.35
CA SER A 101 8.72 24.35 19.89
C SER A 101 8.65 25.79 19.39
N LYS A 102 8.55 26.73 20.35
CA LYS A 102 8.87 28.14 20.13
C LYS A 102 10.28 28.27 19.55
#